data_AF-A0AAU0USX4-F1
#
_entry.id   AF-A0AAU0USX4-F1
#
_cell.length_a   1.000
_cell.length_b   1.000
_cell.length_c   1.000
_cell.angle_alpha   90.00
_cell.angle_beta   90.00
_cell.angle_gamma   90.00
#
_symmetry.space_group_name_H-M   'P 1'
#
loop_
_entity.id
_entity.type
_entity.pdbx_description
1 polymer ?
#
loop_
_entity_poly.entity_id
_entity_poly.type
_entity_poly.pdbx_seq_one_letter_code
_entity_poly.pdbx_strand_id
1 'polypeptide(L)'
;MPDQLNQMLGQLDASSWESWKKSLGNMVKQAEQLGISNNMMEEFAAEFGDFLAANINPDVPENKSVKELWEAANESEQKVLSHLMIKLSKQ
;
A
#
# COMPACT_ATOMS: atom_id res chain seq x y z
N MET A 1 -10.01 -14.92 -3.26
CA MET A 1 -8.72 -14.39 -2.76
C MET A 1 -8.70 -12.86 -2.56
N PRO A 2 -9.49 -12.02 -3.27
CA PRO A 2 -9.54 -10.58 -2.99
C PRO A 2 -9.86 -10.25 -1.51
N ASP A 3 -10.76 -11.01 -0.90
CA ASP A 3 -11.17 -10.78 0.50
C ASP A 3 -10.01 -10.88 1.51
N GLN A 4 -9.04 -11.78 1.28
CA GLN A 4 -7.88 -11.92 2.17
C GLN A 4 -6.94 -10.71 2.04
N LEU A 5 -6.71 -10.22 0.82
CA LEU A 5 -5.89 -9.03 0.60
C LEU A 5 -6.54 -7.79 1.23
N ASN A 6 -7.85 -7.61 1.07
CA ASN A 6 -8.58 -6.47 1.66
C ASN A 6 -8.54 -6.51 3.20
N GLN A 7 -8.63 -7.70 3.79
CA GLN A 7 -8.44 -7.86 5.23
C GLN A 7 -7.02 -7.48 5.68
N MET A 8 -6.00 -7.81 4.90
CA MET A 8 -4.61 -7.46 5.21
C MET A 8 -4.34 -5.96 5.03
N LEU A 9 -4.94 -5.32 4.02
CA LEU A 9 -4.87 -3.87 3.80
C LEU A 9 -5.53 -3.08 4.94
N GLY A 10 -6.63 -3.58 5.50
CA GLY A 10 -7.28 -2.99 6.67
C GLY A 10 -6.43 -3.01 7.94
N GLN A 11 -5.29 -3.71 7.96
CA GLN A 11 -4.36 -3.76 9.09
C GLN A 11 -3.15 -2.83 8.93
N LEU A 12 -3.07 -2.09 7.82
CA LEU A 12 -1.97 -1.14 7.62
C LEU A 12 -2.06 0.01 8.64
N ASP A 13 -0.90 0.37 9.19
CA ASP A 13 -0.77 1.44 10.17
C ASP A 13 -0.05 2.63 9.53
N ALA A 14 -0.83 3.64 9.12
CA ALA A 14 -0.32 4.87 8.54
C ALA A 14 -0.15 6.02 9.57
N SER A 15 -0.06 5.71 10.88
CA SER A 15 0.11 6.74 11.93
C SER A 15 1.45 7.47 11.89
N SER A 16 2.47 6.88 11.27
CA SER A 16 3.77 7.49 11.00
C SER A 16 4.41 6.82 9.77
N TRP A 17 5.43 7.46 9.18
CA TRP A 17 6.14 6.87 8.04
C TRP A 17 6.79 5.51 8.36
N GLU A 18 7.40 5.38 9.54
CA GLU A 18 8.02 4.13 9.97
C GLU A 18 6.99 3.03 10.26
N SER A 19 5.87 3.38 10.90
CA SER A 19 4.74 2.46 11.09
C SER A 19 4.20 1.96 9.75
N TRP A 20 4.11 2.86 8.77
CA TRP A 20 3.56 2.53 7.47
C TRP A 20 4.46 1.56 6.70
N LYS A 21 5.76 1.85 6.63
CA LYS A 21 6.73 0.92 6.04
C LYS A 21 6.72 -0.44 6.75
N LYS A 22 6.69 -0.46 8.08
CA LYS A 22 6.69 -1.70 8.86
C LYS A 22 5.44 -2.54 8.61
N SER A 23 4.25 -1.92 8.66
CA SER A 23 2.98 -2.61 8.43
C SER A 23 2.85 -3.13 7.00
N LEU A 24 3.25 -2.32 6.00
CA LEU A 24 3.29 -2.73 4.60
C LEU A 24 4.26 -3.90 4.39
N GLY A 25 5.45 -3.84 4.98
CA GLY A 25 6.45 -4.91 4.87
C GLY A 25 5.97 -6.22 5.48
N ASN A 26 5.26 -6.15 6.61
CA ASN A 26 4.63 -7.32 7.24
C ASN A 26 3.48 -7.89 6.40
N MET A 27 2.66 -7.03 5.80
CA MET A 27 1.61 -7.43 4.87
C MET A 27 2.20 -8.16 3.67
N VAL A 28 3.25 -7.60 3.05
CA VAL A 28 3.92 -8.22 1.89
C VAL A 28 4.52 -9.59 2.27
N LYS A 29 5.21 -9.70 3.40
CA LYS A 29 5.75 -10.99 3.87
C LYS A 29 4.67 -12.04 4.10
N GLN A 30 3.53 -11.66 4.69
CA GLN A 30 2.40 -12.57 4.89
C GLN A 30 1.80 -13.03 3.57
N ALA A 31 1.66 -12.12 2.60
CA ALA A 31 1.10 -12.46 1.29
C ALA A 31 2.03 -13.40 0.50
N GLU A 32 3.34 -13.16 0.56
CA GLU A 32 4.36 -14.05 -0.01
C GLU A 32 4.30 -15.45 0.64
N GLN A 33 4.14 -15.55 1.96
CA GLN A 33 3.98 -16.83 2.68
C GLN A 33 2.71 -17.59 2.27
N LEU A 34 1.65 -16.87 1.90
CA LEU A 34 0.40 -17.44 1.39
C LEU A 34 0.45 -17.78 -0.10
N GLY A 35 1.59 -17.53 -0.78
CA GLY A 35 1.78 -17.84 -2.20
C GLY A 35 1.21 -16.77 -3.15
N ILE A 36 0.88 -15.58 -2.66
CA ILE A 36 0.34 -14.47 -3.45
C ILE A 36 1.52 -13.68 -4.05
N SER A 37 2.07 -14.10 -5.20
CA SER A 37 3.40 -13.66 -5.64
C SER A 37 3.48 -12.77 -6.90
N ASN A 38 2.43 -12.67 -7.73
CA ASN A 38 2.45 -11.77 -8.91
C ASN A 38 1.15 -10.97 -9.11
N ASN A 39 -0.02 -11.60 -8.97
CA ASN A 39 -1.30 -10.89 -9.03
C ASN A 39 -1.49 -9.96 -7.83
N MET A 40 -0.76 -10.20 -6.72
CA MET A 40 -0.82 -9.37 -5.52
C MET A 40 -0.56 -7.91 -5.83
N MET A 41 0.41 -7.58 -6.69
CA MET A 41 0.76 -6.19 -6.97
C MET A 41 -0.32 -5.48 -7.79
N GLU A 42 -0.97 -6.19 -8.71
CA GLU A 42 -2.07 -5.62 -9.49
C GLU A 42 -3.31 -5.43 -8.61
N GLU A 43 -3.66 -6.42 -7.80
CA GLU A 43 -4.75 -6.33 -6.83
C GLU A 43 -4.45 -5.27 -5.76
N PHE A 44 -3.20 -5.19 -5.27
CA PHE A 44 -2.75 -4.16 -4.35
C PHE A 44 -2.90 -2.78 -4.97
N ALA A 45 -2.47 -2.54 -6.21
CA ALA A 45 -2.63 -1.23 -6.84
C ALA A 45 -4.10 -0.83 -6.98
N ALA A 46 -4.99 -1.78 -7.30
CA ALA A 46 -6.43 -1.50 -7.40
C ALA A 46 -7.01 -1.06 -6.03
N GLU A 47 -6.65 -1.75 -4.96
CA GLU A 47 -7.18 -1.51 -3.60
C GLU A 47 -6.40 -0.43 -2.83
N PHE A 48 -5.17 -0.09 -3.26
CA PHE A 48 -4.30 0.87 -2.58
C PHE A 48 -4.84 2.29 -2.69
N GLY A 49 -5.50 2.64 -3.80
CA GLY A 49 -6.19 3.92 -3.94
C GLY A 49 -7.31 4.08 -2.91
N ASP A 50 -8.14 3.06 -2.72
CA ASP A 50 -9.21 3.04 -1.73
C ASP A 50 -8.67 3.05 -0.30
N PHE A 51 -7.55 2.34 -0.06
CA PHE A 51 -6.82 2.42 1.20
C PHE A 51 -6.36 3.84 1.51
N LEU A 52 -5.74 4.54 0.54
CA LEU A 52 -5.33 5.94 0.70
C LEU A 52 -6.55 6.84 0.95
N ALA A 53 -7.67 6.63 0.27
CA ALA A 53 -8.87 7.41 0.54
C ALA A 53 -9.36 7.26 2.00
N ALA A 54 -9.26 6.05 2.56
CA ALA A 54 -9.79 5.73 3.88
C ALA A 54 -8.83 5.98 5.06
N ASN A 55 -7.50 5.93 4.85
CA ASN A 55 -6.53 5.84 5.95
C ASN A 55 -5.54 7.02 6.05
N ILE A 56 -5.75 8.08 5.28
CA ILE A 56 -4.87 9.24 5.31
C ILE A 56 -5.03 10.01 6.62
N ASN A 57 -3.96 10.04 7.40
CA ASN A 57 -3.80 11.00 8.47
C ASN A 57 -3.23 12.32 7.90
N PRO A 58 -3.98 13.43 7.92
CA PRO A 58 -3.51 14.71 7.38
C PRO A 58 -2.34 15.33 8.17
N ASP A 59 -2.14 14.91 9.41
CA ASP A 59 -1.04 15.37 10.27
C ASP A 59 0.29 14.65 9.98
N VAL A 60 0.29 13.65 9.10
CA VAL A 60 1.48 12.92 8.64
C VAL A 60 1.85 13.41 7.23
N PRO A 61 2.93 14.21 7.06
CA PRO A 61 3.29 14.79 5.78
C PRO A 61 3.54 13.76 4.66
N GLU A 62 4.09 12.59 5.00
CA GLU A 62 4.38 11.52 4.04
C GLU A 62 3.10 10.89 3.49
N ASN A 63 2.08 10.68 4.34
CA ASN A 63 0.76 10.21 3.91
C ASN A 63 0.16 11.17 2.89
N LYS A 64 0.17 12.47 3.20
CA LYS A 64 -0.32 13.51 2.30
C LYS A 64 0.45 13.50 0.97
N SER A 65 1.76 13.40 1.01
CA SER A 65 2.60 13.39 -0.20
C SER A 65 2.30 12.18 -1.10
N VAL A 66 2.15 10.98 -0.53
CA VAL A 66 1.82 9.78 -1.31
C VAL A 66 0.43 9.89 -1.93
N LYS A 67 -0.55 10.47 -1.21
CA LYS A 67 -1.89 10.74 -1.76
C LYS A 67 -1.84 11.72 -2.94
N GLU A 68 -1.13 12.82 -2.80
CA GLU A 68 -1.01 13.82 -3.88
C GLU A 68 -0.34 13.21 -5.13
N LEU A 69 0.69 12.38 -4.94
CA LEU A 69 1.31 11.63 -6.04
C LEU A 69 0.34 10.64 -6.67
N TRP A 70 -0.49 9.96 -5.86
CA TRP A 70 -1.50 9.02 -6.35
C TRP A 70 -2.59 9.70 -7.20
N GLU A 71 -3.09 10.85 -6.74
CA GLU A 71 -4.12 11.63 -7.41
C GLU A 71 -3.61 12.29 -8.71
N ALA A 72 -2.33 12.62 -8.77
CA ALA A 72 -1.69 13.15 -9.98
C ALA A 72 -1.33 12.08 -11.02
N ALA A 73 -1.27 10.81 -10.62
CA ALA A 73 -0.81 9.70 -11.44
C ALA A 73 -1.94 9.11 -12.32
N ASN A 74 -1.59 8.70 -13.54
CA ASN A 74 -2.43 7.81 -14.35
C ASN A 74 -2.32 6.35 -13.85
N GLU A 75 -3.14 5.43 -14.39
CA GLU A 75 -3.15 4.02 -13.95
C GLU A 75 -1.78 3.33 -14.00
N SER A 76 -0.98 3.61 -15.03
CA SER A 76 0.36 3.03 -15.16
C SER A 76 1.30 3.58 -14.08
N GLU A 77 1.21 4.86 -13.78
CA GLU A 77 2.00 5.53 -12.76
C GLU A 77 1.58 5.11 -11.34
N GLN A 78 0.29 4.88 -11.10
CA GLN A 78 -0.25 4.33 -9.85
C GLN A 78 0.29 2.93 -9.57
N LYS A 79 0.39 2.06 -10.60
CA LYS A 79 1.05 0.76 -10.48
C LYS A 79 2.53 0.90 -10.12
N VAL A 80 3.23 1.87 -10.73
CA VAL A 80 4.63 2.16 -10.39
C VAL A 80 4.77 2.65 -8.95
N LEU A 81 3.93 3.59 -8.51
CA LEU A 81 3.93 4.11 -7.15
C LEU A 81 3.68 3.00 -6.12
N SER A 82 2.69 2.15 -6.37
CA SER A 82 2.41 0.96 -5.56
C SER A 82 3.63 0.04 -5.42
N HIS A 83 4.31 -0.25 -6.54
CA HIS A 83 5.54 -1.04 -6.53
C HIS A 83 6.66 -0.39 -5.72
N LEU A 84 6.82 0.93 -5.83
CA LEU A 84 7.85 1.65 -5.07
C LEU A 84 7.55 1.59 -3.56
N MET A 85 6.29 1.75 -3.16
CA MET A 85 5.88 1.62 -1.75
C MET A 85 6.21 0.24 -1.18
N ILE A 86 5.88 -0.82 -1.93
CA ILE A 86 6.25 -2.20 -1.57
C ILE A 86 7.77 -2.35 -1.42
N LYS A 87 8.57 -1.81 -2.35
CA LYS A 87 10.03 -1.86 -2.27
C LYS A 87 10.58 -1.07 -1.07
N LEU A 88 10.03 0.12 -0.79
CA LEU A 88 10.40 0.94 0.36
C LEU A 88 10.13 0.24 1.69
N SER A 89 9.04 -0.52 1.79
CA SER A 89 8.70 -1.28 3.00
C SER A 89 9.63 -2.45 3.33
N LYS A 90 10.47 -2.84 2.37
CA LYS A 90 11.47 -3.90 2.54
C LYS A 90 12.85 -3.36 2.95
N GLN A 91 13.01 -2.04 3.06
CA GLN A 91 14.26 -1.38 3.47
C GLN A 91 14.41 -1.33 5.00
#